data_AF-A0AA86I2I0-F1
#
_entry.id   AF-A0AA86I2I0-F1
#
_cell.length_a   1.000
_cell.length_b   1.000
_cell.length_c   1.000
_cell.angle_alpha   90.00
_cell.angle_beta   90.00
_cell.angle_gamma   90.00
#
_symmetry.space_group_name_H-M   'P 1'
#
loop_
_entity.id
_entity.type
_entity.pdbx_description
1 polymer ?
#
loop_
_entity_poly.entity_id
_entity_poly.type
_entity_poly.pdbx_seq_one_letter_code
_entity_poly.pdbx_strand_id
1 'polypeptide(L)' 'MKIFLALIIVFLLSTLNLLLMDFLLGFSFHDSYLHLLNPFWVMSNAEYIMLAGLFLLVIGQQIFMIIKKKRETIPS' A
#
# COMPACT_ATOMS: atom_id res chain seq x y z
N MET A 1 20.56 -4.38 -20.07
CA MET A 1 21.22 -4.92 -18.85
C MET A 1 21.31 -3.92 -17.70
N LYS A 2 21.60 -2.62 -17.93
CA LYS A 2 21.69 -1.61 -16.85
C LYS A 2 20.39 -1.43 -16.02
N ILE A 3 19.24 -1.44 -16.69
CA ILE A 3 17.93 -1.28 -16.05
C ILE A 3 17.59 -2.50 -15.17
N PHE A 4 17.92 -3.70 -15.64
CA PHE A 4 17.71 -4.93 -14.88
C PHE A 4 18.56 -4.96 -13.60
N LEU A 5 19.82 -4.51 -13.69
CA LEU A 5 20.69 -4.34 -12.54
C LEU A 5 20.13 -3.31 -11.54
N ALA A 6 19.68 -2.16 -12.04
CA ALA A 6 19.06 -1.14 -11.20
C ALA A 6 17.80 -1.66 -10.49
N LEU A 7 16.95 -2.41 -11.19
CA LEU A 7 15.76 -3.06 -10.60
C LEU A 7 16.13 -4.01 -9.46
N ILE A 8 17.14 -4.86 -9.66
CA ILE A 8 17.62 -5.78 -8.62
C ILE A 8 18.14 -5.00 -7.40
N ILE A 9 18.92 -3.96 -7.62
CA ILE A 9 19.47 -3.13 -6.54
C ILE A 9 18.35 -2.44 -5.75
N VAL A 10 17.38 -1.85 -6.44
CA VAL A 10 16.23 -1.20 -5.79
C VAL A 10 15.41 -2.23 -5.00
N PHE A 11 15.15 -3.41 -5.58
CA PHE A 11 14.44 -4.50 -4.90
C PHE A 11 15.15 -4.95 -3.63
N LEU A 12 16.47 -5.15 -3.68
CA LEU A 12 17.29 -5.52 -2.52
C LEU A 12 17.29 -4.42 -1.45
N LEU A 13 17.45 -3.16 -1.85
CA LEU A 13 17.42 -2.01 -0.93
C LEU A 13 16.06 -1.86 -0.25
N SER A 14 14.96 -2.00 -0.99
CA SER A 14 13.61 -1.96 -0.42
C SER A 14 13.38 -3.10 0.58
N THR A 15 13.81 -4.32 0.24
CA THR A 15 13.69 -5.49 1.13
C THR A 15 14.51 -5.29 2.40
N LEU A 16 15.75 -4.82 2.28
CA LEU A 16 16.63 -4.55 3.41
C LEU A 16 16.05 -3.45 4.32
N ASN A 17 15.51 -2.38 3.73
CA ASN A 17 14.90 -1.29 4.48
C ASN A 17 13.68 -1.75 5.30
N LEU A 18 12.84 -2.62 4.73
CA LEU A 18 11.69 -3.20 5.44
C LEU A 18 12.14 -4.08 6.61
N LEU A 19 13.10 -4.97 6.39
CA LEU A 19 13.67 -5.80 7.47
C LEU A 19 14.31 -4.96 8.57
N LEU A 20 15.05 -3.90 8.21
CA LEU A 20 15.65 -2.98 9.17
C LEU A 20 14.59 -2.29 10.02
N MET A 21 13.53 -1.77 9.41
CA MET A 21 12.40 -1.16 10.11
C MET A 21 11.76 -2.15 11.09
N ASP A 22 11.51 -3.39 10.66
CA ASP A 22 10.92 -4.39 11.54
C ASP A 22 11.82 -4.73 12.73
N PHE A 23 13.14 -4.83 12.53
CA PHE A 23 14.08 -5.03 13.64
C PHE A 23 14.14 -3.83 14.59
N LEU A 24 14.08 -2.60 14.07
CA LEU A 24 14.04 -1.39 14.90
C LEU A 24 12.78 -1.31 15.76
N LEU A 25 11.67 -1.89 15.28
CA LEU A 25 10.42 -2.01 16.02
C LEU A 25 10.40 -3.22 16.97
N GLY A 26 11.47 -4.03 16.99
CA GLY A 26 11.63 -5.17 17.89
C GLY A 26 10.97 -6.47 17.43
N PHE A 27 10.57 -6.57 16.15
CA PHE A 27 10.02 -7.81 15.60
C PHE A 27 11.10 -8.89 15.45
N SER A 28 10.70 -10.15 15.57
CA SER A 28 11.61 -11.28 15.35
C SER A 28 11.89 -11.48 13.85
N PHE A 29 12.99 -12.14 13.51
CA PHE A 29 13.32 -12.45 12.11
C PHE A 29 12.19 -13.22 11.40
N HIS A 30 11.51 -14.12 12.12
CA HIS A 30 10.39 -14.88 11.57
C HIS A 30 9.22 -13.97 11.23
N ASP A 31 8.86 -13.06 12.13
CA ASP A 31 7.78 -12.10 11.92
C ASP A 31 8.14 -11.16 10.75
N SER A 32 9.33 -10.56 10.75
CA SER A 32 9.79 -9.71 9.64
C SER A 32 9.76 -10.41 8.29
N TYR A 33 10.06 -11.71 8.24
CA TYR A 33 9.93 -12.49 7.02
C TYR A 33 8.47 -12.68 6.59
N LEU A 34 7.56 -12.96 7.53
CA LEU A 34 6.11 -13.01 7.25
C LEU A 34 5.58 -11.66 6.78
N HIS A 35 6.11 -10.55 7.32
CA HIS A 35 5.75 -9.19 6.90
C HIS A 35 6.14 -8.91 5.45
N LEU A 36 7.28 -9.44 4.97
CA LEU A 36 7.67 -9.36 3.56
C LEU A 36 6.73 -10.12 2.63
N LEU A 37 6.19 -11.26 3.08
CA LEU A 37 5.24 -12.07 2.31
C LEU A 37 3.84 -11.45 2.31
N ASN A 38 3.41 -10.92 3.46
CA ASN A 38 2.12 -10.27 3.61
C ASN A 38 2.21 -9.09 4.60
N PRO A 39 2.35 -7.85 4.10
CA PRO A 39 2.49 -6.67 4.94
C PRO A 39 1.19 -6.33 5.70
N PHE A 40 0.05 -6.88 5.29
CA PHE A 40 -1.21 -6.62 5.99
C PHE A 40 -1.29 -7.36 7.32
N TRP A 41 -0.59 -8.48 7.50
CA TRP A 41 -0.65 -9.23 8.77
C TRP A 41 -0.08 -8.48 9.98
N VAL A 42 0.73 -7.45 9.74
CA VAL A 42 1.30 -6.57 10.78
C VAL A 42 0.32 -5.53 11.27
N MET A 43 -0.61 -5.13 10.40
CA MET A 43 -1.46 -3.99 10.68
C MET A 43 -2.35 -4.26 11.89
N SER A 44 -2.34 -3.34 12.83
CA SER A 44 -3.30 -3.26 13.92
C SER A 44 -4.72 -3.05 13.38
N ASN A 45 -5.72 -3.39 14.18
CA ASN A 45 -7.13 -3.16 13.82
C ASN A 45 -7.40 -1.69 13.44
N ALA A 46 -6.70 -0.74 14.07
CA ALA A 46 -6.83 0.68 13.75
C ALA A 46 -6.29 1.01 12.35
N GLU A 47 -5.13 0.45 11.98
CA GLU A 47 -4.54 0.63 10.65
C GLU A 47 -5.41 0.02 9.55
N TYR A 48 -6.02 -1.14 9.81
CA TYR A 48 -7.01 -1.73 8.90
C TYR A 48 -8.22 -0.83 8.66
N ILE A 49 -8.77 -0.24 9.72
CA ILE A 49 -9.90 0.70 9.61
C ILE A 49 -9.47 1.95 8.82
N MET A 50 -8.27 2.47 9.08
CA MET A 50 -7.73 3.62 8.36
C MET A 50 -7.54 3.33 6.87
N LEU A 51 -6.98 2.15 6.54
CA LEU A 51 -6.79 1.70 5.16
C LEU A 51 -8.13 1.55 4.43
N ALA A 52 -9.12 0.92 5.07
CA ALA A 52 -10.47 0.81 4.52
C ALA A 52 -11.11 2.19 4.29
N GLY A 53 -10.95 3.12 5.23
CA GLY A 53 -11.40 4.50 5.10
C GLY A 53 -10.75 5.21 3.90
N LEU A 54 -9.44 5.07 3.73
CA LEU A 54 -8.71 5.63 2.57
C LEU A 54 -9.23 5.06 1.25
N PHE A 55 -9.46 3.75 1.17
CA PHE A 55 -10.02 3.13 -0.03
C PHE A 55 -11.44 3.64 -0.33
N LEU A 56 -12.30 3.74 0.69
CA LEU A 56 -13.64 4.29 0.52
C LEU A 56 -13.62 5.75 0.07
N LEU A 57 -12.69 6.56 0.58
CA LEU A 57 -12.53 7.95 0.13
C LEU A 57 -12.14 8.02 -1.34
N VAL A 58 -11.11 7.28 -1.75
CA VAL A 58 -10.64 7.28 -3.14
C VAL A 58 -11.71 6.77 -4.09
N ILE A 59 -12.31 5.60 -3.79
CA ILE A 59 -13.36 5.00 -4.62
C ILE A 59 -14.61 5.87 -4.64
N GLY A 60 -15.04 6.35 -3.47
CA GLY A 60 -16.21 7.22 -3.31
C GLY A 60 -16.06 8.53 -4.09
N GLN A 61 -14.88 9.16 -4.04
CA GLN A 61 -14.59 10.35 -4.83
C GLN A 61 -14.69 10.08 -6.34
N GLN A 62 -14.13 8.96 -6.82
CA GLN A 62 -14.22 8.60 -8.24
C GLN A 62 -15.66 8.36 -8.68
N ILE A 63 -16.44 7.62 -7.88
CA ILE A 63 -17.86 7.36 -8.17
C ILE A 63 -18.65 8.69 -8.20
N PHE A 64 -18.44 9.56 -7.21
CA PHE A 64 -19.10 10.87 -7.16
C PHE A 64 -18.80 11.71 -8.41
N MET A 65 -17.53 11.78 -8.82
CA MET A 65 -17.12 12.50 -10.02
C MET A 65 -17.75 11.94 -11.29
N ILE A 66 -17.86 10.61 -11.41
CA ILE A 66 -18.51 9.96 -12.55
C ILE A 66 -20.02 10.29 -12.59
N ILE A 67 -20.70 10.24 -11.44
CA ILE A 67 -22.13 10.58 -11.34
C ILE A 67 -22.35 12.05 -11.69
N LYS A 68 -21.52 12.96 -11.15
CA LYS A 68 -21.58 14.39 -11.46
C LYS A 68 -21.40 14.63 -12.96
N LYS A 69 -20.38 14.03 -13.57
CA LYS A 69 -20.12 14.15 -15.02
C LYS A 69 -21.29 13.67 -15.87
N LYS A 70 -21.95 12.57 -15.51
CA LYS A 70 -23.14 12.06 -16.21
C LYS A 70 -24.32 13.03 -16.15
N ARG A 71 -24.52 13.73 -15.04
CA ARG A 71 -25.59 14.76 -14.93
C ARG A 71 -25.31 15.98 -15.80
N GLU A 72 -24.05 16.37 -15.96
CA GLU A 72 -23.65 17.52 -16.79
C GLU A 72 -23.69 17.22 -18.30
N THR A 73 -23.60 15.95 -18.70
CA THR A 73 -23.59 15.53 -20.13
C THR A 73 -24.96 15.15 -20.70
N ILE A 74 -26.01 15.09 -19.89
CA ILE A 74 -27.40 14.95 -20.36
C ILE A 74 -28.05 16.34 -20.22
N PRO A 75 -28.07 17.17 -21.27
CA PRO A 75 -28.84 18.41 -21.22
C PRO A 75 -30.33 18.06 -21.17
N SER A 76 -30.99 18.47 -20.09
CA SER A 76 -32.44 18.57 -20.01
C SER A 76 -32.96 19.65 -20.94
#